data_AF-A0A2E7HRY1-F1
#
_entry.id   AF-A0A2E7HRY1-F1
#
_cell.length_a   1.000
_cell.length_b   1.000
_cell.length_c   1.000
_cell.angle_alpha   90.00
_cell.angle_beta   90.00
_cell.angle_gamma   90.00
#
_symmetry.space_group_name_H-M   'P 1'
#
loop_
_entity.id
_entity.type
_entity.pdbx_description
1 polymer ?
#
loop_
_entity_poly.entity_id
_entity_poly.type
_entity_poly.pdbx_seq_one_letter_code
_entity_poly.pdbx_strand_id
1 'polypeptide(L)'
;MSNLPLNKFQITAADFDLEAFNEAVKDVRHTRKQVVEFGSDFEETREKLVEAEEGLKSAMADLNLDEITKLTAECKRLNAKLQTTPVTKVQAFDEAMDKLHAFFEAGCRVPKELAENTEQEAA
;
A
#
# COMPACT_ATOMS: atom_id res chain seq x y z
N MET A 1 -16.29 5.34 -36.52
CA MET A 1 -16.17 4.36 -35.42
C MET A 1 -15.52 3.11 -36.00
N SER A 2 -14.26 2.86 -35.68
CA SER A 2 -13.52 1.69 -36.17
C SER A 2 -13.97 0.45 -35.38
N ASN A 3 -14.66 -0.46 -36.06
CA ASN A 3 -14.87 -1.83 -35.57
C ASN A 3 -13.54 -2.57 -35.63
N LEU A 4 -12.69 -2.39 -34.62
CA LEU A 4 -11.51 -3.22 -34.44
C LEU A 4 -11.97 -4.54 -33.82
N PRO A 5 -11.73 -5.69 -34.47
CA PRO A 5 -12.09 -6.98 -33.88
C PRO A 5 -11.32 -7.18 -32.57
N LEU A 6 -11.98 -7.71 -31.54
CA LEU A 6 -11.39 -8.07 -30.24
C LEU A 6 -10.09 -8.91 -30.36
N ASN A 7 -9.86 -9.54 -31.51
CA ASN A 7 -8.68 -10.34 -31.85
C ASN A 7 -7.39 -9.54 -32.15
N LYS A 8 -7.35 -8.21 -31.99
CA LYS A 8 -6.09 -7.44 -32.14
C LYS A 8 -5.15 -7.52 -30.94
N PHE A 9 -5.61 -8.04 -29.81
CA PHE A 9 -4.72 -8.50 -28.75
C PHE A 9 -4.27 -9.93 -29.13
N GLN A 10 -3.09 -10.08 -29.73
CA GLN A 10 -2.44 -11.39 -29.90
C GLN A 10 -1.88 -11.88 -28.56
N ILE A 11 -2.72 -11.90 -27.52
CA ILE A 11 -2.39 -12.52 -26.24
C ILE A 11 -3.10 -13.86 -26.27
N THR A 12 -2.36 -14.93 -26.53
CA THR A 12 -2.90 -16.27 -26.38
C THR A 12 -2.85 -16.67 -24.90
N ALA A 13 -3.63 -17.68 -24.50
CA ALA A 13 -3.56 -18.22 -23.13
C ALA A 13 -2.16 -18.74 -22.75
N ALA A 14 -1.28 -18.99 -23.73
CA ALA A 14 0.11 -19.38 -23.53
C ALA A 14 1.05 -18.20 -23.25
N ASP A 15 0.68 -16.99 -23.65
CA ASP A 15 1.45 -15.75 -23.40
C ASP A 15 1.13 -15.14 -22.01
N PHE A 16 0.07 -15.65 -21.36
CA PHE A 16 -0.34 -15.23 -20.03
C PHE A 16 0.45 -16.03 -18.98
N ASP A 17 1.42 -15.38 -18.36
CA ASP A 17 2.15 -15.97 -17.23
C ASP A 17 1.26 -16.01 -15.98
N LEU A 18 0.57 -17.15 -15.83
CA LEU A 18 -0.33 -17.43 -14.72
C LEU A 18 0.42 -17.42 -13.37
N GLU A 19 1.70 -17.80 -13.34
CA GLU A 19 2.50 -17.85 -12.13
C GLU A 19 2.87 -16.43 -11.66
N ALA A 20 3.36 -15.59 -12.58
CA ALA A 20 3.64 -14.18 -12.30
C ALA A 20 2.36 -13.40 -11.91
N PHE A 21 1.23 -13.67 -12.58
CA PHE A 21 -0.06 -13.09 -12.21
C PHE A 21 -0.49 -13.50 -10.80
N ASN A 22 -0.41 -14.79 -10.47
CA ASN A 22 -0.82 -15.29 -9.16
C ASN A 22 0.05 -14.71 -8.03
N GLU A 23 1.37 -14.57 -8.24
CA GLU A 23 2.25 -13.94 -7.26
C GLU A 23 1.95 -12.43 -7.11
N ALA A 24 1.72 -11.69 -8.21
CA ALA A 24 1.33 -10.27 -8.13
C ALA A 24 -0.02 -10.07 -7.39
N VAL A 25 -1.01 -10.91 -7.65
CA VAL A 25 -2.32 -10.86 -6.97
C VAL A 25 -2.20 -11.24 -5.49
N LYS A 26 -1.34 -12.20 -5.16
CA LYS A 26 -1.06 -12.61 -3.78
C LYS A 26 -0.39 -11.49 -3.00
N ASP A 27 0.57 -10.79 -3.59
CA ASP A 27 1.22 -9.60 -3.00
C ASP A 27 0.17 -8.52 -2.69
N VAL A 28 -0.70 -8.18 -3.65
CA VAL A 28 -1.79 -7.20 -3.46
C VAL A 28 -2.76 -7.63 -2.36
N ARG A 29 -3.15 -8.92 -2.33
CA ARG A 29 -4.03 -9.44 -1.27
C ARG A 29 -3.39 -9.35 0.11
N HIS A 30 -2.09 -9.66 0.20
CA HIS A 30 -1.34 -9.63 1.44
C HIS A 30 -1.20 -8.20 1.97
N THR A 31 -0.75 -7.27 1.14
CA THR A 31 -0.58 -5.86 1.54
C THR A 31 -1.92 -5.19 1.84
N ARG A 32 -2.99 -5.50 1.09
CA ARG A 32 -4.35 -5.06 1.44
C ARG A 32 -4.76 -5.52 2.83
N LYS A 33 -4.51 -6.79 3.18
CA LYS A 33 -4.83 -7.32 4.50
C LYS A 33 -4.04 -6.57 5.59
N GLN A 34 -2.76 -6.31 5.36
CA GLN A 34 -1.92 -5.54 6.28
C GLN A 34 -2.41 -4.09 6.49
N VAL A 35 -2.96 -3.44 5.45
CA VAL A 35 -3.58 -2.10 5.52
C VAL A 35 -4.90 -2.13 6.31
N VAL A 36 -5.71 -3.19 6.16
CA VAL A 36 -6.95 -3.34 6.94
C VAL A 36 -6.63 -3.59 8.43
N GLU A 37 -5.71 -4.51 8.72
CA GLU A 37 -5.25 -4.78 10.09
C GLU A 37 -4.59 -3.54 10.71
N PHE A 38 -3.91 -2.72 9.91
CA PHE A 38 -3.39 -1.43 10.34
C PHE A 38 -4.46 -0.48 10.88
N GLY A 39 -5.64 -0.41 10.26
CA GLY A 39 -6.71 0.44 10.78
C GLY A 39 -7.06 0.11 12.24
N SER A 40 -7.09 -1.18 12.57
CA SER A 40 -7.29 -1.65 13.93
C SER A 40 -6.11 -1.34 14.85
N ASP A 41 -4.88 -1.65 14.41
CA ASP A 41 -3.65 -1.39 15.18
C ASP A 41 -3.44 0.11 15.46
N PHE A 42 -3.86 0.96 14.53
CA PHE A 42 -3.74 2.41 14.61
C PHE A 42 -4.69 2.98 15.67
N GLU A 43 -5.97 2.59 15.64
CA GLU A 43 -6.93 3.05 16.64
C GLU A 43 -6.56 2.51 18.04
N GLU A 44 -6.13 1.26 18.16
CA GLU A 44 -5.64 0.73 19.45
C GLU A 44 -4.41 1.52 19.95
N THR A 45 -3.47 1.86 19.07
CA THR A 45 -2.29 2.66 19.43
C THR A 45 -2.69 4.09 19.83
N ARG A 46 -3.73 4.65 19.20
CA ARG A 46 -4.26 5.98 19.51
C ARG A 46 -4.98 6.00 20.85
N GLU A 47 -5.79 4.99 21.15
CA GLU A 47 -6.45 4.83 22.46
C GLU A 47 -5.41 4.76 23.58
N LYS A 48 -4.37 3.94 23.43
CA LYS A 48 -3.25 3.87 24.40
C LYS A 48 -2.51 5.19 24.57
N LEU A 49 -2.40 6.00 23.51
CA LEU A 49 -1.78 7.32 23.61
C LEU A 49 -2.64 8.25 24.47
N VAL A 50 -3.97 8.23 24.27
CA VAL A 50 -4.90 9.03 25.09
C VAL A 50 -4.80 8.64 26.55
N GLU A 51 -4.81 7.33 26.85
CA GLU A 51 -4.64 6.82 28.23
C GLU A 51 -3.30 7.26 28.85
N ALA A 52 -2.21 7.18 28.09
CA ALA A 52 -0.89 7.60 28.56
C ALA A 52 -0.81 9.12 28.79
N GLU A 53 -1.46 9.94 27.95
CA GLU A 53 -1.56 11.39 28.12
C GLU A 53 -2.39 11.78 29.35
N GLU A 54 -3.48 11.06 29.62
CA GLU A 54 -4.29 11.23 30.83
C GLU A 54 -3.52 10.84 32.08
N GLY A 55 -2.83 9.69 32.05
CA GLY A 55 -1.93 9.26 33.12
C GLY A 55 -0.83 10.30 33.37
N LEU A 56 -0.26 10.88 32.31
CA LEU A 56 0.79 11.90 32.42
C LEU A 56 0.26 13.15 33.12
N LYS A 57 -0.96 13.59 32.80
CA LYS A 57 -1.61 14.72 33.47
C LYS A 57 -1.82 14.44 34.97
N SER A 58 -2.24 13.22 35.31
CA SER A 58 -2.40 12.80 36.71
C SER A 58 -1.06 12.80 37.45
N ALA A 59 -0.03 12.18 36.87
CA ALA A 59 1.30 12.13 37.47
C ALA A 59 1.92 13.52 37.64
N MET A 60 1.65 14.46 36.73
CA MET A 60 2.04 15.87 36.88
C MET A 60 1.30 16.57 38.01
N ALA A 61 0.02 16.28 38.23
CA ALA A 61 -0.74 16.81 39.36
C ALA A 61 -0.23 16.27 40.70
N ASP A 62 0.17 15.00 40.74
CA ASP A 62 0.71 14.33 41.93
C ASP A 62 2.22 14.57 42.14
N LEU A 63 2.87 15.34 41.24
CA LEU A 63 4.31 15.60 41.23
C LEU A 63 5.18 14.32 41.26
N ASN A 64 4.65 13.22 40.70
CA ASN A 64 5.33 11.94 40.63
C ASN A 64 6.34 11.92 39.46
N LEU A 65 7.57 12.36 39.72
CA LEU A 65 8.62 12.53 38.70
C LEU A 65 8.99 11.23 37.95
N ASP A 66 8.99 10.09 38.63
CA ASP A 66 9.31 8.79 38.01
C ASP A 66 8.24 8.39 36.99
N GLU A 67 6.98 8.60 37.33
CA GLU A 67 5.84 8.28 36.49
C GLU A 67 5.70 9.27 35.32
N ILE A 68 5.95 10.57 35.55
CA ILE A 68 6.05 11.58 34.49
C ILE A 68 7.09 11.19 33.45
N THR A 69 8.27 10.73 33.89
CA THR A 69 9.36 10.34 32.99
C THR A 69 8.99 9.12 32.14
N LYS A 70 8.40 8.09 32.77
CA LYS A 70 7.90 6.91 32.06
C LYS A 70 6.84 7.25 31.03
N LEU A 71 5.79 7.97 31.43
CA LEU A 71 4.66 8.28 30.56
C LEU A 71 5.05 9.24 29.44
N THR A 72 5.98 10.17 29.69
CA THR A 72 6.53 11.03 28.63
C THR A 72 7.25 10.21 27.56
N ALA A 73 8.05 9.22 27.95
CA ALA A 73 8.73 8.33 27.01
C ALA A 73 7.74 7.46 26.23
N GLU A 74 6.70 6.96 26.90
CA GLU A 74 5.63 6.19 26.29
C GLU A 74 4.83 7.01 25.27
N CYS A 75 4.39 8.21 25.60
CA CYS A 75 3.69 9.10 24.67
C CYS A 75 4.54 9.37 23.43
N LYS A 76 5.85 9.65 23.60
CA LYS A 76 6.77 9.83 22.46
C LYS A 76 6.84 8.60 21.57
N ARG A 77 6.96 7.40 22.15
CA ARG A 77 7.02 6.12 21.43
C ARG A 77 5.72 5.86 20.65
N LEU A 78 4.57 6.03 21.29
CA LEU A 78 3.25 5.82 20.68
C LEU A 78 3.01 6.81 19.54
N ASN A 79 3.36 8.09 19.73
CA ASN A 79 3.22 9.11 18.71
C ASN A 79 4.13 8.85 17.49
N ALA A 80 5.37 8.40 17.71
CA ALA A 80 6.26 7.98 16.62
C ALA A 80 5.71 6.76 15.85
N LYS A 81 5.11 5.79 16.54
CA LYS A 81 4.46 4.62 15.92
C LYS A 81 3.27 5.05 15.05
N LEU A 82 2.45 6.00 15.51
CA LEU A 82 1.31 6.54 14.75
C LEU A 82 1.74 7.28 13.47
N GLN A 83 2.92 7.90 13.45
CA GLN A 83 3.41 8.61 12.26
C GLN A 83 4.06 7.69 11.21
N THR A 84 4.79 6.67 11.63
CA THR A 84 5.62 5.84 10.73
C THR A 84 4.88 4.64 10.13
N THR A 85 3.93 4.07 10.88
CA THR A 85 3.20 2.86 10.49
C THR A 85 2.22 3.05 9.32
N PRO A 86 1.43 4.16 9.22
CA PRO A 86 0.54 4.37 8.07
C PRO A 86 1.30 4.53 6.75
N VAL A 87 2.40 5.30 6.77
CA VAL A 87 3.17 5.63 5.56
C VAL A 87 3.77 4.37 4.93
N THR A 88 4.39 3.52 5.74
CA THR A 88 5.07 2.30 5.27
C THR A 88 4.12 1.24 4.71
N LYS A 89 2.96 1.04 5.36
CA LYS A 89 1.98 0.04 4.91
C LYS A 89 1.21 0.47 3.67
N VAL A 90 0.89 1.76 3.52
CA VAL A 90 0.28 2.29 2.29
C VAL A 90 1.28 2.23 1.12
N GLN A 91 2.53 2.62 1.34
CA GLN A 91 3.59 2.48 0.33
C GLN A 91 3.75 1.04 -0.17
N ALA A 92 3.75 0.05 0.74
CA ALA A 92 3.82 -1.36 0.36
C ALA A 92 2.61 -1.82 -0.48
N PHE A 93 1.43 -1.26 -0.23
CA PHE A 93 0.24 -1.54 -1.05
C PHE A 93 0.35 -0.88 -2.43
N ASP A 94 0.79 0.38 -2.50
CA ASP A 94 1.03 1.08 -3.75
C ASP A 94 2.07 0.35 -4.62
N GLU A 95 3.18 -0.09 -4.03
CA GLU A 95 4.21 -0.91 -4.71
C GLU A 95 3.65 -2.24 -5.25
N ALA A 96 2.75 -2.89 -4.50
CA ALA A 96 2.10 -4.12 -4.95
C ALA A 96 1.13 -3.85 -6.12
N MET A 97 0.41 -2.72 -6.07
CA MET A 97 -0.46 -2.28 -7.16
C MET A 97 0.34 -1.91 -8.41
N ASP A 98 1.50 -1.26 -8.26
CA ASP A 98 2.41 -0.93 -9.38
C ASP A 98 2.97 -2.18 -10.05
N LYS A 99 3.33 -3.21 -9.27
CA LYS A 99 3.74 -4.52 -9.83
C LYS A 99 2.62 -5.18 -10.64
N LEU A 100 1.39 -5.15 -10.13
CA LEU A 100 0.24 -5.67 -10.83
C LEU A 100 -0.04 -4.87 -12.11
N HIS A 101 0.08 -3.54 -12.05
CA HIS A 101 -0.06 -2.67 -13.21
C HIS A 101 1.02 -2.97 -14.26
N ALA A 102 2.29 -3.12 -13.85
CA ALA A 102 3.40 -3.47 -14.72
C ALA A 102 3.22 -4.84 -15.40
N PHE A 103 2.64 -5.83 -14.71
CA PHE A 103 2.27 -7.11 -15.31
C PHE A 103 1.30 -6.91 -16.49
N PHE A 104 0.25 -6.10 -16.31
CA PHE A 104 -0.69 -5.79 -17.40
C PHE A 104 -0.06 -4.94 -18.51
N GLU A 105 0.85 -4.01 -18.19
CA GLU A 105 1.54 -3.24 -19.23
C GLU A 105 2.50 -4.09 -20.07
N ALA A 106 3.21 -5.03 -19.45
CA ALA A 106 4.16 -5.91 -20.12
C ALA A 106 3.48 -7.08 -20.86
N GLY A 107 2.46 -7.68 -20.25
CA GLY A 107 1.75 -8.85 -20.79
C GLY A 107 0.51 -8.53 -21.60
N CYS A 108 -0.01 -7.30 -21.56
CA CYS A 108 -1.27 -6.95 -22.22
C CYS A 108 -1.23 -5.75 -23.19
N ARG A 109 -0.05 -5.18 -23.50
CA ARG A 109 0.04 -4.20 -24.59
C ARG A 109 0.10 -4.86 -25.97
N VAL A 110 -0.75 -4.30 -26.84
CA VAL A 110 -0.94 -4.49 -28.28
C VAL A 110 0.34 -4.89 -29.03
N PRO A 111 0.27 -5.81 -30.02
CA PRO A 111 1.41 -6.20 -30.84
C PRO A 111 2.18 -4.98 -31.38
N LYS A 112 3.52 -5.04 -31.30
CA LYS A 112 4.45 -3.99 -31.79
C LYS A 112 4.15 -3.51 -33.22
N GLU A 113 3.49 -4.32 -34.03
CA GLU A 113 3.06 -3.98 -35.39
C GLU A 113 2.07 -2.79 -35.47
N LEU A 114 1.41 -2.40 -34.38
CA LEU A 114 0.56 -1.19 -34.34
C LEU A 114 1.30 0.08 -33.89
N ALA A 115 2.44 -0.05 -33.21
CA ALA A 115 3.23 1.11 -32.80
C ALA A 115 3.95 1.74 -34.00
N GLU A 116 4.51 0.93 -34.91
CA GLU A 116 5.24 1.41 -36.09
C GLU A 116 4.32 2.04 -37.16
N ASN A 117 3.06 1.57 -37.28
CA ASN A 117 2.11 2.12 -38.25
C ASN A 117 1.50 3.47 -37.85
N THR A 118 1.52 3.82 -36.55
CA THR A 118 0.93 5.10 -36.08
C THR A 118 1.91 6.27 -36.25
N GLU A 119 3.23 6.03 -36.27
CA GLU A 119 4.22 7.06 -36.56
C GLU A 119 4.38 7.32 -38.07
N GLN A 120 4.09 6.34 -38.94
CA GLN A 120 4.08 6.54 -40.40
C GLN A 120 2.84 7.27 -40.92
N GLU A 121 1.70 7.23 -40.23
CA GLU A 121 0.51 8.01 -40.61
C GLU A 121 0.51 9.45 -40.07
N ALA A 122 1.47 9.82 -39.22
CA ALA A 122 1.60 11.15 -38.62
C ALA A 122 2.79 11.98 -39.16
N ALA A 123 3.51 11.49 -40.18
CA ALA A 123 4.61 12.17 -40.87
C ALA A 123 4.28 12.39 -42.35
#